data_AF-A0A353LWC2-F1
#
_entry.id   AF-A0A353LWC2-F1
#
_cell.length_a   1.000
_cell.length_b   1.000
_cell.length_c   1.000
_cell.angle_alpha   90.00
_cell.angle_beta   90.00
_cell.angle_gamma   90.00
#
_symmetry.space_group_name_H-M   'P 1'
#
loop_
_entity.id
_entity.type
_entity.pdbx_description
1 polymer ?
#
loop_
_entity_poly.entity_id
_entity_poly.type
_entity_poly.pdbx_seq_one_letter_code
_entity_poly.pdbx_strand_id
1 'polypeptide(L)'
;MIVVGEQERAHGDMGNMSGHLTNMGALGKSRTSITCSMGGARFPEDGSTVDEVLVKADIALHNAKREGKNRACFFEEHMASMFGERVRSESIVAESVRTENFYLVYQPIVE
;
A
#
# COMPACT_ATOMS: atom_id res chain seq x y z
N MET A 1 -4.95 6.61 -3.50
CA MET A 1 -6.01 7.47 -2.94
C MET A 1 -6.56 6.84 -1.69
N ILE A 2 -6.91 7.67 -0.70
CA ILE A 2 -7.47 7.22 0.59
C ILE A 2 -8.98 7.41 0.54
N VAL A 3 -9.73 6.41 1.00
CA VAL A 3 -11.20 6.48 1.14
C VAL A 3 -11.56 6.08 2.56
N VAL A 4 -12.38 6.89 3.24
CA VAL A 4 -12.83 6.63 4.61
C VAL A 4 -14.35 6.65 4.63
N GLY A 5 -14.98 5.63 5.20
CA GLY A 5 -16.44 5.54 5.27
C GLY A 5 -16.96 4.18 5.78
N GLU A 6 -18.28 4.02 5.79
CA GLU A 6 -18.96 2.76 6.11
C GLU A 6 -18.67 1.69 5.04
N GLN A 7 -18.56 0.42 5.45
CA GLN A 7 -18.03 -0.69 4.65
C GLN A 7 -18.71 -0.84 3.26
N GLU A 8 -20.04 -0.75 3.20
CA GLU A 8 -20.80 -0.90 1.94
C GLU A 8 -20.63 0.28 0.98
N ARG A 9 -20.47 1.51 1.50
CA ARG A 9 -20.27 2.71 0.67
C ARG A 9 -18.85 2.80 0.12
N ALA A 10 -17.86 2.54 0.96
CA ALA A 10 -16.46 2.67 0.57
C ALA A 10 -16.06 1.67 -0.53
N HIS A 11 -16.65 0.47 -0.54
CA HIS A 11 -16.39 -0.53 -1.59
C HIS A 11 -16.94 -0.07 -2.96
N GLY A 12 -18.13 0.53 -2.98
CA GLY A 12 -18.73 1.12 -4.18
C GLY A 12 -17.94 2.32 -4.71
N ASP A 13 -17.51 3.20 -3.81
CA ASP A 13 -16.74 4.41 -4.16
C ASP A 13 -15.38 4.06 -4.77
N MET A 14 -14.67 3.10 -4.19
CA MET A 14 -13.41 2.60 -4.72
C MET A 14 -13.58 1.92 -6.09
N GLY A 15 -14.60 1.09 -6.26
CA GLY A 15 -14.87 0.43 -7.55
C GLY A 15 -15.16 1.44 -8.67
N ASN A 16 -16.07 2.38 -8.41
CA ASN A 16 -16.46 3.41 -9.38
C ASN A 16 -15.27 4.30 -9.77
N MET A 17 -14.45 4.71 -8.82
CA MET A 17 -13.34 5.62 -9.07
C MET A 17 -12.20 4.98 -9.87
N SER A 18 -11.90 3.69 -9.64
CA SER A 18 -10.94 2.94 -10.46
C SER A 18 -11.38 2.86 -11.93
N GLY A 19 -12.68 2.62 -12.15
CA GLY A 19 -13.28 2.56 -13.49
C GLY A 19 -13.19 3.89 -14.24
N HIS A 20 -13.47 5.01 -13.56
CA HIS A 20 -13.37 6.34 -14.16
C HIS A 20 -11.93 6.70 -14.56
N LEU A 21 -10.93 6.39 -13.73
CA LEU A 21 -9.53 6.70 -14.00
C LEU A 21 -8.96 5.87 -15.15
N THR A 22 -9.36 4.60 -15.26
CA THR A 22 -8.93 3.71 -16.36
C THR A 22 -9.46 4.19 -17.73
N ASN A 23 -10.65 4.79 -17.75
CA ASN A 23 -11.28 5.32 -18.95
C ASN A 23 -10.83 6.75 -19.33
N MET A 24 -10.01 7.41 -18.51
CA MET A 24 -9.61 8.81 -18.72
C MET A 24 -8.47 8.99 -19.76
N GLY A 25 -8.16 7.97 -20.54
CA GLY A 25 -6.97 7.89 -21.39
C GLY A 25 -7.07 8.51 -22.79
N ALA A 26 -7.67 9.69 -22.95
CA ALA A 26 -7.69 10.41 -24.24
C ALA A 26 -6.94 11.74 -24.16
N LEU A 27 -5.63 11.69 -23.87
CA LEU A 27 -4.72 12.82 -24.05
C LEU A 27 -3.99 12.66 -25.40
N GLY A 28 -4.61 13.12 -26.49
CA GLY A 28 -4.04 13.13 -27.84
C GLY A 28 -4.34 11.88 -28.70
N LYS A 29 -3.50 11.60 -29.71
CA LYS A 29 -3.61 10.41 -30.61
C LYS A 29 -3.15 9.08 -29.95
N SER A 30 -2.71 9.11 -28.70
CA SER A 30 -2.17 7.95 -27.98
C SER A 30 -3.08 7.59 -26.80
N ARG A 31 -3.51 6.32 -26.72
CA ARG A 31 -4.20 5.80 -25.53
C ARG A 31 -3.16 5.55 -24.44
N THR A 32 -3.12 6.42 -23.44
CA THR A 32 -2.34 6.20 -22.21
C THR A 32 -3.32 5.81 -21.11
N SER A 33 -3.15 4.62 -20.52
CA SER A 33 -3.94 4.21 -19.36
C SER A 33 -3.33 4.74 -18.07
N ILE A 34 -4.15 5.43 -17.27
CA ILE A 34 -3.80 5.81 -15.90
C ILE A 34 -4.31 4.72 -14.97
N THR A 35 -3.46 4.25 -14.07
CA THR A 35 -3.84 3.28 -13.03
C THR A 35 -3.83 3.95 -11.67
N CYS A 36 -4.70 3.51 -10.77
CA CYS A 36 -4.80 4.06 -9.41
C CYS A 36 -4.86 2.94 -8.38
N SER A 37 -4.09 3.08 -7.30
CA SER A 37 -4.21 2.20 -6.13
C SER A 37 -4.92 2.94 -5.01
N MET A 38 -5.77 2.23 -4.28
CA MET A 38 -6.63 2.81 -3.25
C MET A 38 -6.53 2.03 -1.95
N GLY A 39 -6.53 2.75 -0.84
CA GLY A 39 -6.56 2.21 0.51
C GLY A 39 -7.73 2.79 1.29
N GLY A 40 -8.37 1.99 2.11
CA GLY A 40 -9.53 2.42 2.87
C GLY A 40 -9.58 1.85 4.27
N ALA A 41 -10.23 2.57 5.16
CA ALA A 41 -10.45 2.18 6.54
C ALA A 41 -11.83 2.67 7.02
N ARG A 42 -12.36 2.01 8.04
CA ARG A 42 -13.73 2.14 8.54
C ARG A 42 -13.75 2.86 9.88
N PHE A 43 -14.58 3.87 10.02
CA PHE A 43 -14.85 4.48 11.31
C PHE A 43 -16.19 3.96 11.84
N PRO A 44 -16.30 3.49 13.09
CA PRO A 44 -15.26 3.44 14.13
C PRO A 44 -14.47 2.11 14.21
N GLU A 45 -14.75 1.13 13.35
CA GLU A 45 -14.15 -0.23 13.43
C GLU A 45 -12.62 -0.23 13.40
N ASP A 46 -12.04 0.52 12.48
CA ASP A 46 -10.60 0.66 12.30
C ASP A 46 -10.04 1.81 13.15
N GLY A 47 -10.81 2.51 13.97
CA GLY A 47 -10.24 3.56 14.81
C GLY A 47 -11.27 4.45 15.45
N SER A 48 -10.95 4.92 16.64
CA SER A 48 -11.78 5.83 17.41
C SER A 48 -11.48 7.30 17.13
N THR A 49 -10.36 7.57 16.47
CA THR A 49 -9.94 8.91 16.05
C THR A 49 -9.72 8.98 14.55
N VAL A 50 -9.83 10.19 13.98
CA VAL A 50 -9.60 10.42 12.55
C VAL A 50 -8.16 10.03 12.18
N ASP A 51 -7.19 10.36 13.02
CA ASP A 51 -5.78 10.06 12.79
C ASP A 51 -5.52 8.54 12.73
N GLU A 52 -6.13 7.76 13.63
CA GLU A 52 -6.02 6.29 13.60
C GLU A 52 -6.55 5.69 12.28
N VAL A 53 -7.72 6.16 11.85
CA VAL A 53 -8.36 5.67 10.63
C VAL A 53 -7.56 6.09 9.39
N LEU A 54 -7.00 7.30 9.35
CA LEU A 54 -6.15 7.77 8.26
C LEU A 54 -4.87 6.94 8.14
N VAL A 55 -4.18 6.69 9.27
CA VAL A 55 -2.97 5.85 9.29
C VAL A 55 -3.27 4.45 8.74
N LYS A 56 -4.39 3.85 9.14
CA LYS A 56 -4.78 2.51 8.67
C LYS A 56 -5.19 2.50 7.20
N ALA A 57 -5.86 3.54 6.71
CA ALA A 57 -6.19 3.65 5.30
C ALA A 57 -4.92 3.81 4.44
N ASP A 58 -3.89 4.50 4.95
CA ASP A 58 -2.58 4.58 4.31
C ASP A 58 -1.83 3.24 4.30
N ILE A 59 -1.90 2.47 5.38
CA ILE A 59 -1.37 1.10 5.43
C ILE A 59 -2.04 0.23 4.35
N ALA A 60 -3.38 0.31 4.22
CA ALA A 60 -4.12 -0.39 3.19
C ALA A 60 -3.71 0.06 1.77
N LEU A 61 -3.50 1.36 1.56
CA LEU A 61 -3.04 1.91 0.28
C LEU A 61 -1.65 1.40 -0.08
N HIS A 62 -0.77 1.32 0.92
CA HIS A 62 0.56 0.77 0.74
C HIS A 62 0.49 -0.72 0.37
N ASN A 63 -0.37 -1.50 1.03
CA ASN A 63 -0.57 -2.90 0.69
C ASN A 63 -1.11 -3.07 -0.76
N ALA A 64 -2.08 -2.24 -1.15
CA ALA A 64 -2.60 -2.21 -2.52
C ALA A 64 -1.50 -1.95 -3.57
N LYS A 65 -0.54 -1.07 -3.28
CA LYS A 65 0.61 -0.81 -4.16
C LYS A 65 1.56 -2.01 -4.24
N ARG A 66 1.72 -2.76 -3.15
CA ARG A 66 2.63 -3.90 -3.05
C ARG A 66 2.13 -5.15 -3.75
N GLU A 67 0.85 -5.49 -3.58
CA GLU A 67 0.32 -6.75 -4.12
C GLU A 67 0.08 -6.74 -5.64
N GLY A 68 0.31 -5.60 -6.28
CA GLY A 68 0.18 -5.41 -7.73
C GLY A 68 -0.79 -4.28 -8.02
N LYS A 69 -0.26 -3.04 -7.94
CA LYS A 69 -0.87 -1.73 -8.23
C LYS A 69 -2.08 -1.79 -9.17
N ASN A 70 -2.96 -0.79 -9.09
CA ASN A 70 -4.26 -0.76 -9.79
C ASN A 70 -5.36 -1.57 -9.07
N ARG A 71 -5.36 -1.52 -7.74
CA ARG A 71 -6.36 -2.18 -6.90
C ARG A 71 -6.78 -1.31 -5.74
N ALA A 72 -7.94 -1.65 -5.19
CA ALA A 72 -8.43 -1.13 -3.93
C ALA A 72 -8.25 -2.19 -2.84
N CYS A 73 -7.92 -1.75 -1.63
CA CYS A 73 -7.73 -2.62 -0.48
C CYS A 73 -8.28 -1.92 0.77
N PHE A 74 -9.00 -2.66 1.61
CA PHE A 74 -9.39 -2.20 2.93
C PHE A 74 -8.37 -2.61 3.96
N PHE A 75 -8.28 -1.83 5.04
CA PHE A 75 -7.44 -2.19 6.15
C PHE A 75 -7.88 -3.52 6.75
N GLU A 76 -6.90 -4.40 6.91
CA GLU A 76 -6.98 -5.58 7.75
C GLU A 76 -5.82 -5.57 8.73
N GLU A 77 -6.04 -6.11 9.93
CA GLU A 77 -5.10 -6.03 11.04
C GLU A 77 -3.73 -6.65 10.72
N HIS A 78 -3.71 -7.71 9.91
CA HIS A 78 -2.47 -8.35 9.45
C HIS A 78 -1.57 -7.39 8.65
N MET A 79 -2.15 -6.39 7.96
CA MET A 79 -1.39 -5.42 7.16
C MET A 79 -0.54 -4.50 8.03
N ALA A 80 -1.02 -4.14 9.23
CA ALA A 80 -0.26 -3.33 10.18
C ALA A 80 1.00 -4.06 10.65
N SER A 81 0.88 -5.35 10.97
CA SER A 81 2.01 -6.20 11.36
C SER A 81 3.05 -6.30 10.24
N MET A 82 2.60 -6.61 9.02
CA MET A 82 3.46 -6.68 7.83
C MET A 82 4.15 -5.36 7.51
N PHE A 83 3.46 -4.23 7.70
CA PHE A 83 4.03 -2.90 7.53
C PHE A 83 5.09 -2.60 8.60
N GLY A 84 4.81 -2.91 9.86
CA GLY A 84 5.75 -2.73 10.97
C GLY A 84 7.05 -3.53 10.79
N GLU A 85 6.96 -4.81 10.45
CA GLU A 85 8.13 -5.66 10.19
C GLU A 85 8.97 -5.16 9.00
N ARG A 86 8.30 -4.59 7.99
CA ARG A 86 8.99 -3.97 6.86
C ARG A 86 9.78 -2.72 7.29
N VAL A 87 9.14 -1.81 8.02
CA VAL A 87 9.79 -0.59 8.53
C VAL A 87 10.97 -0.94 9.42
N ARG A 88 10.80 -1.96 10.28
CA ARG A 88 11.87 -2.49 11.12
C ARG A 88 13.04 -3.03 10.29
N SER A 89 12.76 -3.86 9.29
CA SER A 89 13.80 -4.42 8.41
C SER A 89 14.56 -3.32 7.66
N GLU A 90 13.85 -2.32 7.13
CA GLU A 90 14.48 -1.17 6.46
C GLU A 90 15.36 -0.37 7.41
N SER A 91 14.91 -0.18 8.65
CA SER A 91 15.69 0.51 9.69
C SER A 91 16.97 -0.25 10.02
N ILE A 92 16.90 -1.57 10.16
CA ILE A 92 18.06 -2.43 10.42
C ILE A 92 19.05 -2.34 9.26
N VAL A 93 18.59 -2.49 8.01
CA VAL A 93 19.47 -2.39 6.83
C VAL A 93 20.13 -1.02 6.76
N ALA A 94 19.35 0.06 6.95
CA ALA A 94 19.88 1.42 6.90
C ALA A 94 20.93 1.69 7.99
N GLU A 95 20.71 1.16 9.21
CA GLU A 95 21.69 1.25 10.30
C GLU A 95 22.93 0.41 10.01
N SER A 96 22.78 -0.81 9.51
CA SER A 96 23.90 -1.69 9.19
C SER A 96 24.82 -1.11 8.11
N VAL A 97 24.27 -0.35 7.15
CA VAL A 97 25.09 0.39 6.18
C VAL A 97 25.91 1.48 6.85
N ARG A 98 25.35 2.23 7.80
CA ARG A 98 26.05 3.31 8.52
C ARG A 98 27.14 2.80 9.46
N THR A 99 26.91 1.62 10.04
CA THR A 99 27.75 1.02 11.08
C THR A 99 28.72 -0.03 10.54
N GLU A 100 28.84 -0.16 9.21
CA GLU A 100 29.71 -1.14 8.54
C GLU A 100 29.46 -2.60 9.00
N ASN A 101 28.22 -2.93 9.36
CA ASN A 101 27.83 -4.24 9.90
C ASN A 101 27.58 -5.32 8.82
N PHE A 102 28.04 -5.10 7.59
CA PHE A 102 27.99 -6.10 6.52
C PHE A 102 29.35 -6.77 6.36
N TYR A 103 29.37 -8.09 6.17
CA TYR A 103 30.58 -8.84 5.90
C TYR A 103 30.39 -9.74 4.68
N LEU A 104 31.50 -10.01 3.98
CA LEU A 104 31.49 -10.81 2.77
C LEU A 104 31.58 -12.29 3.10
N VAL A 105 30.73 -13.10 2.47
CA VAL A 105 30.77 -14.57 2.53
C VAL A 105 30.97 -15.12 1.13
N TYR A 106 31.77 -16.19 1.02
CA TYR A 106 32.01 -16.88 -0.24
C TYR A 106 31.38 -18.28 -0.19
N GLN A 107 30.53 -18.60 -1.16
CA GLN A 107 29.97 -19.95 -1.32
C GLN A 107 30.74 -20.68 -2.42
N PRO A 108 31.47 -21.78 -2.12
CA PRO A 108 32.19 -22.53 -3.13
C PRO A 108 31.21 -23.26 -4.07
N ILE A 109 31.51 -23.22 -5.37
CA ILE A 109 30.82 -24.03 -6.37
C ILE A 109 31.63 -25.32 -6.52
N VAL A 110 30.99 -26.46 -6.24
CA VAL A 110 31.56 -27.81 -6.39
C VAL A 110 30.85 -28.53 -7.54
N GLU A 111 31.59 -29.34 -8.30
CA GLU A 111 31.04 -30.26 -9.31
C GLU A 111 30.51 -31.55 -8.70
#